data_AF-A0A9E3H2U8-F1
#
_entry.id   AF-A0A9E3H2U8-F1
#
_cell.length_a   1.000
_cell.length_b   1.000
_cell.length_c   1.000
_cell.angle_alpha   90.00
_cell.angle_beta   90.00
_cell.angle_gamma   90.00
#
_symmetry.space_group_name_H-M   'P 1'
#
loop_
_entity.id
_entity.type
_entity.pdbx_description
1 polymer ?
#
loop_
_entity_poly.entity_id
_entity_poly.type
_entity_poly.pdbx_seq_one_letter_code
_entity_poly.pdbx_strand_id
1 'polypeptide(L)' 'MVNEPTTTRYQIVASMTPDELLSEGYANFDDFYDSAQSEWKKEAAFDEEETRKNTKSEEYYNQYYEEF' A
#
# COMPACT_ATOMS: atom_id res chain seq x y z
N MET A 1 25.85 36.76 -13.46
CA MET A 1 24.52 36.51 -12.88
C MET A 1 24.59 35.19 -12.15
N VAL A 2 24.39 35.21 -10.84
CA VAL A 2 24.27 33.98 -10.05
C VAL A 2 22.86 33.46 -10.31
N ASN A 3 22.74 32.29 -10.95
CA ASN A 3 21.46 31.62 -11.11
C ASN A 3 21.04 31.10 -9.74
N GLU A 4 20.45 31.96 -8.93
CA GLU A 4 19.85 31.51 -7.67
C GLU A 4 18.65 30.62 -8.01
N PRO A 5 18.58 29.40 -7.46
CA PRO A 5 17.45 28.53 -7.69
C PRO A 5 16.17 29.21 -7.19
N THR A 6 15.25 29.49 -8.13
CA THR A 6 13.96 30.15 -7.86
C THR A 6 12.94 29.19 -7.24
N THR A 7 13.34 27.93 -7.04
CA THR A 7 12.49 26.86 -6.53
C THR A 7 12.31 26.99 -5.02
N THR A 8 11.07 27.19 -4.60
CA THR A 8 10.72 27.25 -3.18
C THR A 8 10.83 25.87 -2.53
N ARG A 9 11.03 25.83 -1.21
CA ARG A 9 11.04 24.57 -0.44
C ARG A 9 9.81 23.70 -0.70
N TYR A 10 8.64 24.34 -0.87
CA TYR A 10 7.39 23.67 -1.19
C TYR A 10 7.44 22.94 -2.55
N GLN A 11 8.03 23.58 -3.57
CA GLN A 11 8.19 22.98 -4.90
C GLN A 11 9.18 21.80 -4.89
N ILE A 12 10.18 21.85 -4.01
CA ILE A 12 11.12 20.73 -3.81
C ILE A 12 10.37 19.55 -3.17
N VAL A 13 9.75 19.77 -2.01
CA VAL A 13 9.00 18.74 -1.26
C VAL A 13 7.87 18.13 -2.08
N ALA A 14 7.15 18.93 -2.88
CA ALA A 14 6.05 18.45 -3.72
C ALA A 14 6.49 17.53 -4.87
N SER A 15 7.78 17.55 -5.24
CA SER A 15 8.33 16.73 -6.32
C SER A 15 9.04 15.46 -5.83
N MET A 16 9.17 15.29 -4.52
CA MET A 16 9.89 14.17 -3.90
C MET A 16 8.96 13.00 -3.60
N THR A 17 9.51 11.80 -3.73
CA THR A 17 8.87 10.57 -3.26
C THR A 17 8.88 10.50 -1.73
N PRO A 18 7.98 9.71 -1.11
CA PRO A 18 7.99 9.50 0.34
C PRO A 18 9.36 9.05 0.89
N ASP A 19 10.07 8.18 0.17
CA ASP A 19 11.39 7.68 0.57
C ASP A 19 12.44 8.80 0.58
N GLU A 20 12.41 9.70 -0.41
CA GLU A 20 13.30 10.86 -0.46
C GLU A 20 12.98 11.87 0.64
N LEU A 21 11.70 12.07 0.96
CA LEU A 21 11.29 12.93 2.08
C LEU A 21 11.79 12.39 3.43
N LEU A 22 11.79 11.08 3.61
CA LEU A 22 12.34 10.41 4.80
C LEU A 22 13.87 10.51 4.84
N SER A 23 14.56 10.21 3.73
CA SER A 23 16.03 10.20 3.65
C SER A 23 16.64 11.59 3.88
N GLU A 24 16.00 12.63 3.35
CA GLU A 24 16.46 14.02 3.49
C GLU A 24 15.95 14.70 4.77
N GLY A 25 15.17 13.98 5.59
CA GLY A 25 14.67 14.46 6.89
C GLY A 25 13.56 15.52 6.79
N TYR A 26 12.85 15.57 5.67
CA TYR A 26 11.68 16.45 5.49
C TYR A 26 10.39 15.87 6.07
N ALA A 27 10.34 14.56 6.34
CA ALA A 27 9.22 13.86 6.97
C ALA A 27 9.73 12.73 7.88
N ASN A 28 8.88 12.25 8.77
CA ASN A 28 9.10 11.06 9.60
C ASN A 28 8.18 9.92 9.17
N PHE A 29 8.52 8.68 9.55
CA PHE A 29 7.69 7.51 9.26
C PHE A 29 6.25 7.65 9.78
N ASP A 30 6.07 8.28 10.94
CA ASP A 30 4.77 8.51 11.55
C ASP A 30 3.88 9.44 10.71
N ASP A 31 4.47 10.34 9.90
CA ASP A 31 3.73 11.26 9.03
C ASP A 31 3.01 10.52 7.88
N PHE A 32 3.45 9.29 7.58
CA PHE A 32 2.86 8.42 6.56
C PHE A 32 2.01 7.30 7.17
N TYR A 33 1.91 7.22 8.50
CA TYR A 33 1.16 6.16 9.17
C TYR A 33 -0.34 6.46 9.12
N ASP A 34 -1.07 5.69 8.31
CA ASP A 34 -2.52 5.68 8.29
C ASP A 34 -3.07 4.43 9.01
N SER A 35 -3.66 4.65 10.19
CA SER A 35 -4.28 3.59 10.98
C SER A 35 -5.39 2.86 10.23
N ALA A 36 -6.15 3.56 9.38
CA ALA A 36 -7.25 2.94 8.62
C ALA A 36 -6.70 1.99 7.54
N GLN A 37 -5.60 2.38 6.88
CA GLN A 37 -4.93 1.51 5.90
C GLN A 37 -4.33 0.25 6.56
N SER A 38 -3.84 0.36 7.80
CA SER A 38 -3.32 -0.76 8.58
C SER A 38 -4.41 -1.79 8.92
N GLU A 39 -5.62 -1.34 9.24
CA GLU A 39 -6.77 -2.21 9.50
C GLU A 39 -7.21 -2.95 8.24
N TRP A 40 -7.34 -2.26 7.11
CA TRP A 40 -7.69 -2.89 5.83
C TRP A 40 -6.67 -3.94 5.36
N LYS A 41 -5.37 -3.68 5.56
CA LYS A 41 -4.32 -4.65 5.23
C LYS A 41 -4.41 -5.92 6.10
N LYS A 42 -4.82 -5.79 7.36
CA LYS A 42 -5.02 -6.93 8.27
C LYS A 42 -6.26 -7.73 7.90
N GLU A 43 -7.35 -7.06 7.54
CA GLU A 43 -8.59 -7.70 7.09
C GLU A 43 -8.36 -8.46 5.78
N ALA A 44 -7.72 -7.83 4.79
CA ALA A 44 -7.37 -8.49 3.53
C ALA A 44 -6.44 -9.71 3.71
N ALA A 45 -5.45 -9.61 4.62
CA ALA A 45 -4.56 -10.74 4.94
C ALA A 45 -5.31 -11.88 5.65
N PHE A 46 -6.31 -11.57 6.47
CA PHE A 46 -7.17 -12.55 7.13
C PHE A 46 -8.04 -13.29 6.10
N ASP A 47 -8.66 -12.57 5.18
CA ASP A 47 -9.46 -13.14 4.09
C ASP A 47 -8.63 -14.02 3.15
N GLU A 48 -7.40 -13.60 2.82
CA GLU A 48 -6.46 -14.41 2.04
C GLU A 48 -6.08 -15.71 2.78
N GLU A 49 -5.89 -15.63 4.10
CA GLU A 49 -5.57 -16.80 4.90
C GLU A 49 -6.78 -17.75 5.05
N GLU A 50 -7.99 -17.22 5.24
CA GLU A 50 -9.23 -18.00 5.28
C GLU A 50 -9.49 -18.68 3.94
N THR A 51 -9.35 -17.98 2.82
CA THR A 51 -9.53 -18.56 1.48
C THR A 51 -8.51 -19.65 1.20
N ARG A 52 -7.26 -19.48 1.63
CA ARG A 52 -6.23 -20.53 1.55
C ARG A 52 -6.57 -21.75 2.39
N LYS A 53 -7.03 -21.56 3.63
CA LYS A 53 -7.42 -22.66 4.53
C LYS A 53 -8.72 -23.35 4.10
N ASN A 54 -9.64 -22.60 3.52
CA ASN A 54 -10.92 -23.05 3.00
C ASN A 54 -10.88 -23.26 1.49
N THR A 55 -9.73 -23.75 0.98
CA THR A 55 -9.64 -24.24 -0.39
C THR A 55 -10.52 -25.50 -0.44
N LYS A 56 -11.79 -25.31 -0.79
CA LYS A 56 -12.74 -26.40 -0.97
C LYS A 56 -12.15 -27.38 -1.98
N SER A 57 -12.30 -28.68 -1.73
CA SER A 57 -11.75 -29.72 -2.60
C SER A 57 -12.30 -29.58 -4.03
N GLU A 58 -11.56 -30.05 -5.02
CA GLU A 58 -12.02 -30.07 -6.42
C GLU A 58 -13.41 -30.73 -6.55
N GLU A 59 -13.69 -31.77 -5.74
CA GLU A 59 -15.01 -32.43 -5.65
C GLU A 59 -16.15 -31.47 -5.29
N TYR A 60 -15.92 -30.45 -4.45
CA TYR A 60 -16.92 -29.45 -4.10
C TYR A 60 -17.29 -28.59 -5.31
N TYR A 61 -16.31 -28.18 -6.12
CA TYR A 61 -16.58 -27.35 -7.30
C TYR A 61 -17.24 -28.18 -8.41
N ASN A 62 -16.84 -29.43 -8.57
CA ASN A 62 -17.43 -30.33 -9.57
C ASN A 62 -18.93 -30.56 -9.31
N GLN A 63 -19.36 -30.69 -8.05
CA GLN A 63 -20.79 -30.85 -7.71
C GLN A 63 -21.68 -29.65 -8.14
N TYR A 64 -21.13 -28.43 -8.18
CA TYR A 64 -21.92 -27.21 -8.44
C TYR A 64 -21.68 -26.58 -9.83
N TYR A 65 -20.59 -26.95 -10.52
CA TYR A 65 -20.17 -26.28 -11.76
C TYR A 65 -19.85 -27.23 -12.94
N GLU A 66 -20.00 -28.56 -12.82
CA GLU A 66 -19.79 -29.52 -13.95
C GLU A 66 -21.03 -29.74 -14.86
N GLU A 67 -22.02 -28.86 -14.86
CA GLU A 67 -23.03 -28.86 -15.94
C GLU A 67 -22.79 -27.69 -16.91
N PHE A 68 -21.89 -27.91 -17.87
CA PHE A 68 -21.87 -27.23 -19.17
C PHE A 68 -21.52 -28.22 -20.30
#